data_AF-A0A931R1N9-F1
#
_entry.id   AF-A0A931R1N9-F1
#
_cell.length_a   1.000
_cell.length_b   1.000
_cell.length_c   1.000
_cell.angle_alpha   90.00
_cell.angle_beta   90.00
_cell.angle_gamma   90.00
#
_symmetry.space_group_name_H-M   'P 1'
#
loop_
_entity.id
_entity.type
_entity.pdbx_description
1 polymer ?
#
loop_
_entity_poly.entity_id
_entity_poly.type
_entity_poly.pdbx_seq_one_letter_code
_entity_poly.pdbx_strand_id
1 'polypeptide(L)'
;MARKEPEIFDQLKQTTASFLEKVGYQVTLNRRILFSEMAVHGQRGPHQVICQPATDIYEAVESCKDLCTAKCKLADESDYALVFPPIKEHHFIEFLTEMGGRPYYLDIRSQYFMIWIANPITGAVEGMIGGSRDKALEKALMKVSQALKTYFYGGFTQYINRIIDEKMRKGEL
;
A
#
# COMPACT_ATOMS: atom_id res chain seq x y z
N MET A 1 30.92 -14.85 12.26
CA MET A 1 29.83 -13.98 12.76
C MET A 1 28.99 -13.56 11.57
N ALA A 2 27.87 -14.24 11.33
CA ALA A 2 26.94 -13.88 10.27
C ALA A 2 26.19 -12.61 10.70
N ARG A 3 26.29 -11.53 9.92
CA ARG A 3 25.39 -10.38 10.04
C ARG A 3 24.00 -10.90 9.69
N LYS A 4 23.08 -10.95 10.68
CA LYS A 4 21.66 -11.15 10.40
C LYS A 4 21.23 -9.99 9.51
N GLU A 5 20.84 -10.27 8.27
CA GLU A 5 20.17 -9.28 7.43
C GLU A 5 18.94 -8.78 8.20
N PRO A 6 18.69 -7.47 8.28
CA PRO A 6 17.41 -7.00 8.80
C PRO A 6 16.33 -7.60 7.91
N GLU A 7 15.37 -8.31 8.51
CA GLU A 7 14.22 -8.87 7.80
C GLU A 7 13.59 -7.76 6.95
N ILE A 8 13.31 -8.04 5.67
CA ILE A 8 12.86 -7.06 4.65
C ILE A 8 11.74 -6.16 5.19
N PHE A 9 10.87 -6.70 6.03
CA PHE A 9 9.84 -5.99 6.76
C PHE A 9 10.36 -4.74 7.51
N ASP A 10 11.42 -4.87 8.31
CA ASP A 10 12.00 -3.76 9.06
C ASP A 10 12.62 -2.71 8.13
N GLN A 11 13.21 -3.15 7.02
CA GLN A 11 13.76 -2.22 6.03
C GLN A 11 12.65 -1.40 5.37
N LEU A 12 11.52 -2.03 5.02
CA LEU A 12 10.34 -1.35 4.46
C LEU A 12 9.73 -0.39 5.47
N LYS A 13 9.59 -0.82 6.72
CA LYS A 13 9.11 0.00 7.83
C LYS A 13 9.95 1.28 7.98
N GLN A 14 11.27 1.14 8.04
CA GLN A 14 12.16 2.30 8.18
C GLN A 14 12.17 3.18 6.93
N THR A 15 12.16 2.59 5.74
CA THR A 15 12.10 3.35 4.48
C THR A 15 10.84 4.19 4.39
N THR A 16 9.70 3.60 4.76
CA THR A 16 8.40 4.28 4.78
C THR A 16 8.39 5.42 5.80
N ALA A 17 8.90 5.18 7.01
CA ALA A 17 9.02 6.19 8.05
C ALA A 17 9.87 7.38 7.59
N SER A 18 11.07 7.12 7.09
CA SER A 18 11.96 8.17 6.58
C SER A 18 11.36 8.93 5.40
N PHE A 19 10.58 8.28 4.53
CA PHE A 19 9.84 8.97 3.47
C PHE A 19 8.78 9.92 4.04
N LEU A 20 7.96 9.46 4.99
CA LEU A 20 6.92 10.28 5.61
C LEU A 20 7.52 11.48 6.38
N GLU A 21 8.63 11.28 7.08
CA GLU A 21 9.37 12.36 7.75
C GLU A 21 9.83 13.42 6.74
N LYS A 22 10.36 13.02 5.57
CA LYS A 22 10.75 13.94 4.49
C LYS A 22 9.57 14.73 3.93
N VAL A 23 8.37 14.15 3.92
CA VAL A 23 7.14 14.85 3.53
C VAL A 23 6.65 15.81 4.63
N GLY A 24 7.13 15.63 5.86
CA GLY A 24 6.82 16.49 7.02
C GLY A 24 5.80 15.89 7.99
N TYR A 25 5.67 14.57 8.03
CA TYR A 25 4.89 13.86 9.03
C TYR A 25 5.72 13.64 10.30
N GLN A 26 5.07 13.71 11.46
CA GLN A 26 5.57 13.13 12.70
C GLN A 26 5.27 11.63 12.67
N VAL A 27 6.31 10.79 12.75
CA VAL A 27 6.17 9.34 12.61
C VAL A 27 6.28 8.65 13.96
N THR A 28 5.34 7.74 14.23
CA THR A 28 5.37 6.78 15.33
C THR A 28 5.45 5.38 14.75
N LEU A 29 6.48 4.63 15.12
CA LEU A 29 6.63 3.22 14.74
C LEU A 29 5.89 2.32 15.72
N ASN A 30 5.44 1.16 15.25
CA ASN A 30 4.83 0.11 16.06
C ASN A 30 3.66 0.62 16.94
N ARG A 31 2.83 1.49 16.37
CA ARG A 31 1.70 2.07 17.09
C ARG A 31 0.61 1.02 17.23
N ARG A 32 0.26 0.66 18.47
CA ARG A 32 -0.88 -0.24 18.73
C ARG A 32 -2.20 0.48 18.46
N ILE A 33 -3.05 -0.13 17.63
CA ILE A 33 -4.43 0.30 17.37
C ILE A 33 -5.34 -0.91 17.56
N LEU A 34 -6.23 -0.84 18.56
CA LEU A 34 -7.00 -1.98 19.05
C LEU A 34 -6.06 -3.15 19.39
N PHE A 35 -6.18 -4.27 18.67
CA PHE A 35 -5.40 -5.49 18.85
C PHE A 35 -4.30 -5.69 17.80
N SER A 36 -4.14 -4.75 16.86
CA SER A 36 -3.08 -4.81 15.84
C SER A 36 -1.97 -3.79 16.10
N GLU A 37 -0.74 -4.16 15.77
CA GLU A 37 0.42 -3.27 15.82
C GLU A 37 0.69 -2.70 14.43
N MET A 38 0.46 -1.40 14.26
CA MET A 38 0.73 -0.72 12.99
C MET A 38 2.22 -0.40 12.90
N ALA A 39 2.85 -0.87 11.83
CA ALA A 39 4.27 -0.70 11.62
C ALA A 39 4.66 0.78 11.55
N VAL A 40 3.88 1.60 10.84
CA VAL A 40 4.12 3.04 10.70
C VAL A 40 2.82 3.82 10.82
N HIS A 41 2.80 4.80 11.72
CA HIS A 41 1.77 5.83 11.80
C HIS A 41 2.39 7.20 11.58
N GLY A 42 1.93 7.93 10.58
CA GLY A 42 2.30 9.32 10.33
C GLY A 42 1.17 10.26 10.71
N GLN A 43 1.50 11.39 11.33
CA GLN A 43 0.58 12.49 11.55
C GLN A 43 1.15 13.84 11.06
N ARG A 44 0.34 14.59 10.32
CA ARG A 44 0.67 15.94 9.82
C ARG A 44 -0.56 16.84 9.88
N GLY A 45 -0.64 17.67 10.92
CA GLY A 45 -1.82 18.49 11.17
C GLY A 45 -3.07 17.59 11.34
N PRO A 46 -4.15 17.81 10.55
CA PRO A 46 -5.33 16.95 10.61
C PRO A 46 -5.15 15.63 9.85
N HIS A 47 -4.10 15.49 9.04
CA HIS A 47 -3.89 14.32 8.20
C HIS A 47 -3.17 13.21 8.95
N GLN A 48 -3.66 11.98 8.78
CA GLN A 48 -3.06 10.77 9.32
C GLN A 48 -2.88 9.74 8.22
N VAL A 49 -1.76 9.03 8.26
CA VAL A 49 -1.50 7.89 7.38
C VAL A 49 -1.04 6.69 8.19
N ILE A 50 -1.63 5.53 7.91
CA ILE A 50 -1.31 4.26 8.54
C ILE A 50 -0.72 3.37 7.45
N CYS A 51 0.52 2.90 7.65
CA CYS A 51 1.18 2.04 6.69
C CYS A 51 1.55 0.70 7.31
N GLN A 52 1.27 -0.38 6.57
CA GLN A 52 1.65 -1.74 6.94
C GLN A 52 2.47 -2.38 5.80
N PRO A 53 3.73 -2.74 6.05
CA PRO A 53 4.53 -3.48 5.08
C PRO A 53 3.97 -4.87 4.82
N ALA A 54 4.20 -5.38 3.62
CA ALA A 54 4.00 -6.77 3.23
C ALA A 54 5.21 -7.18 2.38
N THR A 55 5.96 -8.21 2.79
CA THR A 55 7.17 -8.60 2.05
C THR A 55 6.84 -9.39 0.79
N ASP A 56 5.67 -10.02 0.75
CA ASP A 56 5.12 -10.70 -0.41
C ASP A 56 3.58 -10.65 -0.47
N ILE A 57 3.03 -11.34 -1.46
CA ILE A 57 1.59 -11.41 -1.74
C ILE A 57 0.80 -12.14 -0.65
N TYR A 58 1.39 -13.13 0.01
CA TYR A 58 0.73 -13.88 1.08
C TYR A 58 0.65 -13.05 2.35
N GLU A 59 1.72 -12.34 2.69
CA GLU A 59 1.74 -11.40 3.81
C GLU A 59 0.82 -10.20 3.60
N ALA A 60 0.55 -9.83 2.34
CA ALA A 60 -0.39 -8.75 2.03
C ALA A 60 -1.75 -8.96 2.68
N VAL A 61 -2.23 -10.20 2.75
CA VAL A 61 -3.54 -10.52 3.34
C VAL A 61 -3.56 -10.23 4.84
N GLU A 62 -2.51 -10.60 5.57
CA GLU A 62 -2.39 -10.31 7.00
C GLU A 62 -2.25 -8.80 7.23
N SER A 63 -1.39 -8.13 6.45
CA SER A 63 -1.24 -6.67 6.52
C SER A 63 -2.55 -5.93 6.18
N CYS A 64 -3.40 -6.48 5.30
CA CYS A 64 -4.73 -5.95 5.05
C CYS A 64 -5.65 -6.06 6.26
N LYS A 65 -5.65 -7.21 6.96
CA LYS A 65 -6.47 -7.40 8.17
C LYS A 65 -6.08 -6.40 9.26
N ASP A 66 -4.79 -6.14 9.40
CA ASP A 66 -4.26 -5.13 10.31
C ASP A 66 -4.74 -3.72 9.95
N LEU A 67 -4.68 -3.35 8.66
CA LEU A 67 -5.21 -2.07 8.19
C LEU A 67 -6.73 -1.98 8.35
N CYS A 68 -7.48 -3.05 8.12
CA CYS A 68 -8.92 -3.10 8.37
C CYS A 68 -9.22 -2.86 9.85
N THR A 69 -8.43 -3.43 10.75
CA THR A 69 -8.55 -3.21 12.21
C THR A 69 -8.31 -1.75 12.56
N ALA A 70 -7.27 -1.13 12.00
CA ALA A 70 -7.02 0.29 12.18
C ALA A 70 -8.15 1.16 11.61
N LYS A 71 -8.71 0.77 10.46
CA LYS A 71 -9.83 1.45 9.82
C LYS A 71 -11.12 1.37 10.64
N CYS A 72 -11.41 0.24 11.29
CA CYS A 72 -12.54 0.14 12.22
C CYS A 72 -12.46 1.16 13.36
N LYS A 73 -11.26 1.57 13.78
CA LYS A 73 -11.06 2.53 14.88
C LYS A 73 -10.98 3.98 14.41
N LEU A 74 -10.26 4.22 13.32
CA LEU A 74 -9.92 5.56 12.82
C LEU A 74 -10.81 6.01 11.64
N ALA A 75 -11.68 5.12 11.16
CA ALA A 75 -12.64 5.35 10.10
C ALA A 75 -12.01 5.99 8.84
N ASP A 76 -12.83 6.68 8.06
CA ASP A 76 -12.36 7.40 6.88
C ASP A 76 -11.68 8.73 7.24
N GLU A 77 -11.09 8.90 8.42
CA GLU A 77 -10.31 10.10 8.77
C GLU A 77 -8.82 9.95 8.49
N SER A 78 -8.35 8.72 8.29
CA SER A 78 -6.96 8.40 7.96
C SER A 78 -6.83 7.84 6.55
N ASP A 79 -5.66 8.02 5.97
CA ASP A 79 -5.24 7.29 4.78
C ASP A 79 -4.56 5.98 5.20
N TYR A 80 -4.73 4.91 4.44
CA TYR A 80 -4.20 3.58 4.77
C TYR A 80 -3.39 3.06 3.59
N ALA A 81 -2.20 2.52 3.84
CA ALA A 81 -1.29 2.05 2.79
C ALA A 81 -0.71 0.67 3.09
N LEU A 82 -0.82 -0.23 2.12
CA LEU A 82 0.03 -1.41 2.03
C LEU A 82 1.35 -1.04 1.37
N VAL A 83 2.46 -1.46 1.96
CA VAL A 83 3.80 -1.13 1.45
C VAL A 83 4.54 -2.40 1.04
N PHE A 84 4.84 -2.53 -0.25
CA PHE A 84 5.58 -3.65 -0.79
C PHE A 84 7.05 -3.30 -1.04
N PRO A 85 7.96 -4.28 -1.04
CA PRO A 85 9.29 -4.11 -1.63
C PRO A 85 9.18 -3.94 -3.15
N PRO A 86 10.29 -3.64 -3.84
CA PRO A 86 10.32 -3.69 -5.29
C PRO A 86 9.93 -5.09 -5.79
N ILE A 87 8.77 -5.16 -6.43
CA ILE A 87 8.22 -6.38 -7.01
C ILE A 87 8.34 -6.33 -8.53
N LYS A 88 8.58 -7.50 -9.14
CA LYS A 88 8.57 -7.58 -10.62
C LYS A 88 7.14 -7.33 -11.11
N GLU A 89 7.03 -6.61 -12.22
CA GLU A 89 5.74 -6.20 -12.80
C GLU A 89 4.77 -7.37 -13.00
N HIS A 90 5.25 -8.51 -13.52
CA HIS A 90 4.39 -9.69 -13.70
C HIS A 90 3.84 -10.24 -12.38
N HIS A 91 4.60 -10.23 -11.29
CA HIS A 91 4.12 -10.65 -9.97
C HIS A 91 3.10 -9.65 -9.39
N PHE A 92 3.24 -8.36 -9.70
CA PHE A 92 2.23 -7.37 -9.31
C PHE A 92 0.95 -7.50 -10.16
N ILE A 93 1.09 -7.82 -11.44
CA ILE A 93 -0.06 -8.11 -12.30
C ILE A 93 -0.76 -9.40 -11.86
N GLU A 94 -0.01 -10.47 -11.60
CA GLU A 94 -0.50 -11.71 -10.99
C GLU A 94 -1.19 -11.41 -9.67
N PHE A 95 -0.59 -10.61 -8.79
CA PHE A 95 -1.23 -10.13 -7.58
C PHE A 95 -2.57 -9.47 -7.89
N LEU A 96 -2.63 -8.44 -8.75
CA LEU A 96 -3.88 -7.73 -9.04
C LEU A 96 -4.93 -8.60 -9.76
N THR A 97 -4.51 -9.59 -10.55
CA THR A 97 -5.40 -10.46 -11.35
C THR A 97 -5.86 -11.70 -10.61
N GLU A 98 -4.96 -12.40 -9.91
CA GLU A 98 -5.30 -13.51 -9.00
C GLU A 98 -6.10 -13.01 -7.81
N MET A 99 -5.74 -11.85 -7.25
CA MET A 99 -6.55 -11.19 -6.24
C MET A 99 -7.88 -10.73 -6.86
N GLY A 100 -7.91 -10.22 -8.09
CA GLY A 100 -9.14 -9.87 -8.82
C GLY A 100 -10.15 -11.02 -9.00
N GLY A 101 -9.78 -12.27 -8.73
CA GLY A 101 -10.68 -13.43 -8.66
C GLY A 101 -10.91 -13.98 -7.24
N ARG A 102 -10.31 -13.40 -6.20
CA ARG A 102 -10.46 -13.81 -4.81
C ARG A 102 -11.26 -12.76 -4.02
N PRO A 103 -12.14 -13.17 -3.08
CA PRO A 103 -13.00 -12.25 -2.32
C PRO A 103 -12.23 -11.10 -1.66
N TYR A 104 -11.02 -11.38 -1.17
CA TYR A 104 -10.19 -10.46 -0.39
C TYR A 104 -9.67 -9.23 -1.17
N TYR A 105 -9.64 -9.25 -2.51
CA TYR A 105 -9.23 -8.09 -3.30
C TYR A 105 -10.31 -7.04 -3.45
N LEU A 106 -11.56 -7.50 -3.63
CA LEU A 106 -12.72 -6.64 -3.61
C LEU A 106 -12.84 -5.98 -2.24
N ASP A 107 -12.44 -6.69 -1.17
CA ASP A 107 -12.32 -6.11 0.16
C ASP A 107 -11.28 -4.99 0.17
N ILE A 108 -10.04 -5.20 -0.28
CA ILE A 108 -9.00 -4.12 -0.34
C ILE A 108 -9.48 -2.89 -1.13
N ARG A 109 -10.10 -3.10 -2.29
CA ARG A 109 -10.64 -2.00 -3.11
C ARG A 109 -11.83 -1.32 -2.43
N SER A 110 -12.73 -2.08 -1.80
CA SER A 110 -13.86 -1.54 -1.02
C SER A 110 -13.39 -0.76 0.21
N GLN A 111 -12.22 -1.10 0.75
CA GLN A 111 -11.62 -0.44 1.90
C GLN A 111 -10.78 0.79 1.53
N TYR A 112 -10.62 1.11 0.23
CA TYR A 112 -9.86 2.26 -0.27
C TYR A 112 -8.41 2.34 0.24
N PHE A 113 -7.75 1.18 0.41
CA PHE A 113 -6.34 1.16 0.77
C PHE A 113 -5.46 1.58 -0.42
N MET A 114 -4.46 2.39 -0.15
CA MET A 114 -3.39 2.71 -1.08
C MET A 114 -2.39 1.55 -1.16
N ILE A 115 -1.75 1.41 -2.31
CA ILE A 115 -0.62 0.47 -2.49
C ILE A 115 0.61 1.27 -2.85
N TRP A 116 1.66 1.12 -2.05
CA TRP A 116 2.95 1.76 -2.25
C TRP A 116 4.03 0.71 -2.50
N ILE A 117 5.04 1.09 -3.29
CA ILE A 117 6.30 0.35 -3.40
C ILE A 117 7.38 1.17 -2.71
N ALA A 118 7.98 0.61 -1.67
CA ALA A 118 9.13 1.19 -0.99
C ALA A 118 10.38 0.40 -1.35
N ASN A 119 11.42 1.10 -1.79
CA ASN A 119 12.72 0.52 -2.13
C ASN A 119 13.74 0.86 -1.04
N PRO A 120 14.12 -0.09 -0.17
CA PRO A 120 15.05 0.19 0.91
C PRO A 120 16.48 0.51 0.47
N ILE A 121 16.87 0.12 -0.74
CA ILE A 121 18.20 0.39 -1.29
C ILE A 121 18.33 1.86 -1.68
N THR A 122 17.28 2.43 -2.29
CA THR A 122 17.29 3.82 -2.79
C THR A 122 16.62 4.80 -1.83
N GLY A 123 15.84 4.30 -0.87
CA GLY A 123 15.01 5.11 0.01
C GLY A 123 13.79 5.74 -0.70
N ALA A 124 13.47 5.27 -1.92
CA ALA A 124 12.34 5.75 -2.71
C ALA A 124 11.02 5.08 -2.26
N VAL A 125 9.93 5.83 -2.31
CA VAL A 125 8.57 5.33 -2.08
C VAL A 125 7.66 5.87 -3.18
N GLU A 126 6.96 4.97 -3.85
CA GLU A 126 6.11 5.27 -5.01
C GLU A 126 4.67 4.82 -4.76
N GLY A 127 3.69 5.65 -5.13
CA GLY A 127 2.28 5.30 -5.05
C GLY A 127 1.81 4.59 -6.32
N MET A 128 1.36 3.33 -6.20
CA MET A 128 0.86 2.52 -7.31
C MET A 128 -0.65 2.64 -7.48
N ILE A 129 -1.39 2.51 -6.38
CA ILE A 129 -2.86 2.53 -6.35
C ILE A 129 -3.33 3.43 -5.21
N GLY A 130 -4.42 4.15 -5.44
CA GLY A 130 -5.03 5.05 -4.47
C GLY A 130 -4.36 6.43 -4.44
N GLY A 131 -5.02 7.37 -3.78
CA GLY A 131 -4.54 8.75 -3.60
C GLY A 131 -4.63 9.15 -2.14
N SER A 132 -3.72 10.03 -1.71
CA SER A 132 -3.76 10.60 -0.37
C SER A 132 -4.62 11.86 -0.35
N ARG A 133 -5.28 12.11 0.78
CA ARG A 133 -6.02 13.36 1.02
C ARG A 133 -5.10 14.53 1.38
N ASP A 134 -3.89 14.24 1.84
CA ASP A 134 -2.86 15.27 2.00
C ASP A 134 -2.17 15.52 0.66
N LYS A 135 -2.43 16.70 0.07
CA LYS A 135 -1.82 17.12 -1.20
C LYS A 135 -0.29 17.10 -1.18
N ALA A 136 0.34 17.29 -0.02
CA ALA A 136 1.80 17.20 0.08
C ALA A 136 2.29 15.76 -0.11
N LEU A 137 1.62 14.80 0.54
CA LEU A 137 1.88 13.37 0.39
C LEU A 137 1.54 12.90 -1.02
N GLU A 138 0.39 13.30 -1.56
CA GLU A 138 -0.03 12.99 -2.93
C GLU A 138 1.03 13.45 -3.96
N LYS A 139 1.52 14.69 -3.83
CA LYS A 139 2.58 15.23 -4.70
C LYS A 139 3.91 14.50 -4.54
N ALA A 140 4.23 14.02 -3.34
CA ALA A 140 5.44 13.25 -3.09
C ALA A 140 5.37 11.86 -3.74
N LEU A 141 4.23 11.18 -3.63
CA LEU A 141 3.97 9.87 -4.23
C LEU A 141 3.87 9.91 -5.76
N MET A 142 3.49 11.05 -6.34
CA MET A 142 3.40 11.24 -7.80
C MET A 142 4.75 11.38 -8.51
N LYS A 143 5.87 11.57 -7.80
CA LYS A 143 7.18 11.74 -8.44
C LYS A 143 7.83 10.37 -8.69
N VAL A 144 7.89 9.97 -9.97
CA VAL A 144 8.52 8.75 -10.58
C VAL A 144 7.53 7.57 -10.77
N SER A 145 7.39 6.87 -11.92
CA SER A 145 7.99 6.93 -13.27
C SER A 145 6.91 7.12 -14.37
N GLN A 146 7.20 7.91 -15.41
CA GLN A 146 6.30 8.10 -16.57
C GLN A 146 6.01 6.77 -17.31
N ALA A 147 6.95 5.82 -17.26
CA ALA A 147 6.83 4.51 -17.90
C ALA A 147 5.81 3.60 -17.19
N LEU A 148 5.87 3.53 -15.86
CA LEU A 148 4.88 2.79 -15.06
C LEU A 148 3.51 3.45 -15.14
N LYS A 149 3.44 4.79 -15.12
CA LYS A 149 2.16 5.51 -15.26
C LYS A 149 1.48 5.26 -16.60
N THR A 150 2.24 5.15 -17.70
CA THR A 150 1.67 4.90 -19.03
C THR A 150 1.08 3.49 -19.13
N TYR A 151 1.72 2.49 -18.52
CA TYR A 151 1.21 1.11 -18.50
C TYR A 151 0.06 0.91 -17.51
N PHE A 152 0.20 1.38 -16.26
CA PHE A 152 -0.83 1.24 -15.23
C PHE A 152 -2.07 2.09 -15.55
N TYR A 153 -1.94 3.40 -15.76
CA TYR A 153 -3.10 4.29 -15.92
C TYR A 153 -3.66 4.35 -17.36
N GLY A 154 -2.88 3.99 -18.38
CA GLY A 154 -3.29 4.13 -19.80
C GLY A 154 -4.09 2.96 -20.35
N GLY A 155 -3.75 1.72 -19.98
CA GLY A 155 -4.39 0.51 -20.53
C GLY A 155 -4.69 -0.57 -19.50
N PHE A 156 -3.85 -0.72 -18.47
CA PHE A 156 -3.98 -1.80 -17.50
C PHE A 156 -5.10 -1.58 -16.48
N THR A 157 -5.29 -0.36 -15.95
CA THR A 157 -6.45 -0.04 -15.09
C THR A 157 -7.76 -0.24 -15.85
N GLN A 158 -7.82 0.13 -17.14
CA GLN A 158 -9.00 -0.12 -17.99
C GLN A 158 -9.21 -1.63 -18.25
N TYR A 159 -8.13 -2.38 -18.47
CA TYR A 159 -8.17 -3.83 -18.67
C TYR A 159 -8.62 -4.59 -17.42
N ILE A 160 -8.06 -4.25 -16.25
CA ILE A 160 -8.47 -4.82 -14.95
C ILE A 160 -9.93 -4.48 -14.67
N ASN A 161 -10.34 -3.22 -14.84
CA ASN A 161 -11.75 -2.84 -14.68
C ASN A 161 -12.66 -3.60 -15.65
N ARG A 162 -12.24 -3.81 -16.90
CA ARG A 162 -13.02 -4.57 -17.89
C ARG A 162 -13.18 -6.04 -17.51
N ILE A 163 -12.11 -6.71 -17.08
CA ILE A 163 -12.16 -8.11 -16.61
C ILE A 163 -13.08 -8.23 -15.40
N ILE A 164 -12.97 -7.29 -14.46
CA ILE A 164 -13.79 -7.28 -13.26
C ILE A 164 -15.28 -7.04 -13.60
N ASP A 165 -15.59 -6.08 -14.48
CA ASP A 165 -16.96 -5.81 -14.94
C ASP A 165 -17.56 -6.98 -15.74
N GLU A 166 -16.74 -7.73 -16.46
CA GLU A 166 -17.15 -8.95 -17.14
C GLU A 166 -17.46 -10.07 -16.14
N LYS A 167 -16.63 -10.25 -15.11
CA LYS A 167 -16.88 -11.25 -14.07
C LYS A 167 -18.11 -10.91 -13.23
N MET A 168 -18.32 -9.62 -12.90
CA MET A 168 -19.52 -9.16 -12.18
C MET A 168 -20.79 -9.40 -13.01
N ARG A 169 -20.76 -9.14 -14.33
CA ARG A 169 -21.89 -9.43 -15.23
C ARG A 169 -22.21 -10.91 -15.35
N LYS A 170 -21.22 -11.79 -15.16
CA LYS A 170 -21.40 -13.24 -15.23
C LYS A 170 -21.82 -13.88 -13.91
N GLY A 171 -21.87 -13.11 -12.80
CA GLY A 171 -22.13 -13.66 -11.47
C GLY A 171 -21.06 -14.66 -11.01
N GLU A 172 -19.85 -14.54 -11.58
CA GLU A 172 -18.67 -15.36 -11.23
C GLU A 172 -17.85 -14.71 -10.09
N LEU A 173 -18.46 -13.72 -9.42
CA LEU A 173 -17.95 -12.97 -8.28
C LEU A 173 -18.97 -13.01 -7.14
#